data_AF-A0A0D2ZXN1-F1
#
_entry.id   AF-A0A0D2ZXN1-F1
#
_cell.length_a   1.000
_cell.length_b   1.000
_cell.length_c   1.000
_cell.angle_alpha   90.00
_cell.angle_beta   90.00
_cell.angle_gamma   90.00
#
_symmetry.space_group_name_H-M   'P 1'
#
loop_
_entity.id
_entity.type
_entity.pdbx_description
1 polymer ?
#
loop_
_entity_poly.entity_id
_entity_poly.type
_entity_poly.pdbx_seq_one_letter_code
_entity_poly.pdbx_strand_id
1 'polypeptide(L)'
;HTDSVLGLAWNKEFRNILASGSADNKVKVWDMATGTCKITMEHHTKEVQAVAWNHYAPGASEWVKDGRQPSHSGFKWSVMSDVESLAWDPHCEHSFVVSLEDGTVKGFDIRAAHSGSDSDLKPSFTIQAHDQDKGVSSI
;
A
#
# COMPACT_ATOMS: atom_id res chain seq x y z
N HIS A 1 10.82 -6.85 -12.79
CA HIS A 1 10.23 -7.89 -11.94
C HIS A 1 10.48 -9.24 -12.60
N THR A 2 10.47 -10.33 -11.84
CA THR A 2 10.57 -11.71 -12.37
C THR A 2 9.21 -12.35 -12.61
N ASP A 3 8.13 -11.68 -12.19
CA ASP A 3 6.75 -12.07 -12.40
C ASP A 3 5.92 -10.84 -12.81
N SER A 4 4.61 -11.03 -12.97
CA SER A 4 3.59 -10.07 -13.35
C SER A 4 3.65 -8.79 -12.51
N VAL A 5 3.60 -7.63 -13.17
CA VAL A 5 3.50 -6.32 -12.51
C VAL A 5 2.03 -6.01 -12.33
N LEU A 6 1.58 -5.91 -11.08
CA LEU A 6 0.17 -5.79 -10.73
C LEU A 6 -0.20 -4.33 -10.41
N GLY A 7 0.70 -3.61 -9.73
CA GLY A 7 0.49 -2.22 -9.33
C GLY A 7 1.53 -1.27 -9.93
N LEU A 8 1.09 -0.08 -10.35
CA LEU A 8 1.96 1.02 -10.80
C LEU A 8 1.50 2.35 -10.20
N ALA A 9 2.43 3.12 -9.65
CA ALA A 9 2.14 4.42 -9.06
C ALA A 9 3.18 5.47 -9.43
N TRP A 10 2.75 6.52 -10.14
CA TRP A 10 3.55 7.70 -10.40
C TRP A 10 3.65 8.59 -9.16
N ASN A 11 4.86 9.05 -8.84
CA ASN A 11 5.02 10.12 -7.85
C ASN A 11 4.52 11.44 -8.47
N LYS A 12 3.65 12.17 -7.76
CA LYS A 12 3.01 13.40 -8.26
C LYS A 12 3.93 14.62 -8.23
N GLU A 13 4.92 14.63 -7.35
CA GLU A 13 5.89 15.72 -7.19
C GLU A 13 7.11 15.47 -8.11
N PHE A 14 7.74 14.31 -7.96
CA PHE A 14 8.85 13.86 -8.79
C PHE A 14 8.33 13.11 -10.01
N ARG A 15 7.96 13.88 -11.04
CA ARG A 15 7.53 13.45 -12.38
C ARG A 15 8.37 12.37 -13.09
N ASN A 16 9.59 12.09 -12.62
CA ASN A 16 10.46 11.03 -13.12
C ASN A 16 10.51 9.78 -12.21
N ILE A 17 9.78 9.75 -11.09
CA ILE A 17 9.79 8.64 -10.14
C ILE A 17 8.51 7.81 -10.28
N LEU A 18 8.69 6.50 -10.47
CA LEU A 18 7.63 5.52 -10.62
C LEU A 18 7.86 4.39 -9.60
N ALA A 19 6.80 3.93 -8.93
CA ALA A 19 6.82 2.71 -8.14
C ALA A 19 6.06 1.59 -8.85
N SER A 20 6.51 0.36 -8.70
CA SER A 20 5.84 -0.85 -9.23
C SER A 20 5.80 -1.97 -8.20
N GLY A 21 4.64 -2.60 -8.06
CA GLY A 21 4.40 -3.81 -7.26
C GLY A 21 4.15 -5.02 -8.17
N SER A 22 4.51 -6.22 -7.72
CA SER A 22 4.49 -7.43 -8.54
C SER A 22 4.20 -8.69 -7.72
N ALA A 23 3.75 -9.73 -8.43
CA ALA A 23 3.70 -11.11 -7.95
C ALA A 23 5.08 -11.69 -7.57
N ASP A 24 6.20 -11.05 -7.93
CA ASP A 24 7.53 -11.43 -7.43
C ASP A 24 7.80 -11.05 -5.96
N ASN A 25 6.77 -10.60 -5.24
CA ASN A 25 6.77 -10.12 -3.84
C ASN A 25 7.65 -8.88 -3.61
N LYS A 26 8.02 -8.15 -4.66
CA LYS A 26 8.91 -6.98 -4.55
C LYS A 26 8.20 -5.70 -4.98
N VAL A 27 8.51 -4.62 -4.28
CA VAL A 27 8.23 -3.25 -4.75
C VAL A 27 9.52 -2.65 -5.27
N LYS A 28 9.50 -2.06 -6.47
CA LYS A 28 10.64 -1.36 -7.06
C LYS A 28 10.31 0.11 -7.26
N VAL A 29 11.28 0.98 -6.99
CA VAL A 29 11.21 2.41 -7.30
C VAL A 29 12.21 2.72 -8.39
N TRP A 30 11.72 3.33 -9.47
CA TRP A 30 12.45 3.62 -10.70
C TRP A 30 12.65 5.11 -10.86
N ASP A 31 13.80 5.49 -11.40
CA ASP A 31 13.99 6.81 -11.98
C ASP A 31 13.94 6.70 -13.51
N MET A 32 12.89 7.26 -14.08
CA MET A 32 12.57 7.26 -15.50
C MET A 32 13.47 8.22 -16.30
N ALA A 33 14.15 9.17 -15.66
CA ALA A 33 15.13 10.03 -16.32
C ALA A 33 16.47 9.31 -16.56
N THR A 34 16.84 8.38 -15.68
CA THR A 34 18.05 7.54 -15.83
C THR A 34 17.76 6.13 -16.34
N GLY A 35 16.50 5.70 -16.35
CA GLY A 35 16.09 4.34 -16.70
C GLY A 35 16.49 3.28 -15.66
N THR A 36 16.79 3.67 -14.42
CA THR A 36 17.38 2.78 -13.41
C THR A 36 16.45 2.49 -12.23
N CYS A 37 16.48 1.25 -11.74
CA CYS A 37 15.86 0.87 -10.47
C CYS A 37 16.70 1.44 -9.31
N LYS A 38 16.16 2.42 -8.58
CA LYS A 38 16.83 3.05 -7.43
C LYS A 38 16.73 2.23 -6.16
N ILE A 39 15.53 1.70 -5.86
CA ILE A 39 15.26 0.93 -4.64
C ILE A 39 14.51 -0.36 -5.01
N THR A 40 14.82 -1.46 -4.31
CA THR A 40 14.03 -2.70 -4.32
C THR A 40 13.69 -3.05 -2.87
N MET A 41 12.41 -3.28 -2.59
CA MET A 41 11.88 -3.66 -1.29
C MET A 41 11.44 -5.11 -1.35
N GLU A 42 11.95 -5.97 -0.47
CA GLU A 42 11.76 -7.43 -0.51
C GLU A 42 11.10 -7.96 0.78
N HIS A 43 10.34 -7.10 1.48
CA HIS A 43 9.74 -7.42 2.78
C HIS A 43 8.35 -8.04 2.70
N HIS A 44 7.74 -8.12 1.51
CA HIS A 44 6.40 -8.67 1.36
C HIS A 44 6.50 -10.20 1.28
N THR A 45 5.62 -10.89 2.01
CA THR A 45 5.55 -12.37 2.04
C THR A 45 4.53 -12.95 1.06
N LYS A 46 3.78 -12.07 0.39
CA LYS A 46 2.77 -12.32 -0.64
C LYS A 46 2.98 -11.32 -1.79
N GLU A 47 2.28 -11.57 -2.89
CA GLU A 47 2.26 -10.70 -4.06
C GLU A 47 1.84 -9.26 -3.73
N VAL A 48 2.44 -8.29 -4.42
CA VAL A 48 2.09 -6.87 -4.23
C VAL A 48 1.16 -6.42 -5.36
N GLN A 49 -0.13 -6.63 -5.12
CA GLN A 49 -1.22 -6.26 -6.02
C GLN A 49 -1.31 -4.74 -6.24
N ALA A 50 -1.19 -3.94 -5.17
CA ALA A 50 -1.36 -2.49 -5.22
C ALA A 50 -0.20 -1.71 -4.57
N VAL A 51 0.10 -0.53 -5.12
CA VAL A 51 1.06 0.44 -4.60
C VAL A 51 0.51 1.85 -4.86
N ALA A 52 0.68 2.78 -3.94
CA ALA A 52 0.36 4.20 -4.16
C ALA A 52 1.33 5.13 -3.40
N TRP A 53 1.54 6.34 -3.93
CA TRP A 53 2.30 7.39 -3.25
C TRP A 53 1.37 8.25 -2.39
N ASN A 54 1.83 8.63 -1.20
CA ASN A 54 1.22 9.74 -0.47
C ASN A 54 1.49 11.04 -1.24
N HIS A 55 0.46 11.85 -1.46
CA HIS A 55 0.55 13.08 -2.24
C HIS A 55 1.04 14.30 -1.44
N TYR A 56 1.16 14.19 -0.12
CA TYR A 56 1.33 15.31 0.80
C TYR A 56 2.66 15.36 1.55
N ALA A 57 3.46 14.30 1.49
CA ALA A 57 4.77 14.23 2.15
C ALA A 57 5.89 14.51 1.13
N PRO A 58 6.33 15.78 0.96
CA PRO A 58 7.35 16.13 -0.01
C PRO A 58 8.74 15.71 0.46
N GLY A 59 9.22 14.65 -0.17
CA GLY A 59 10.62 14.27 -0.15
C GLY A 59 11.06 13.33 0.97
N ALA A 60 11.91 12.41 0.52
CA ALA A 60 13.28 12.29 1.01
C ALA A 60 13.55 11.61 2.37
N SER A 61 12.69 11.73 3.37
CA SER A 61 12.80 10.99 4.64
C SER A 61 11.41 10.77 5.22
N GLU A 62 11.25 9.72 6.03
CA GLU A 62 9.99 9.37 6.70
C GLU A 62 8.85 8.95 5.74
N TRP A 63 9.12 7.97 4.85
CA TRP A 63 8.07 7.08 4.39
C TRP A 63 7.63 6.23 5.59
N VAL A 64 6.45 5.64 5.53
CA VAL A 64 6.17 4.45 6.35
C VAL A 64 6.98 3.28 5.78
N LYS A 65 8.27 3.24 6.17
CA LYS A 65 9.46 2.56 5.59
C LYS A 65 10.36 3.41 4.69
N ASP A 66 10.86 4.59 5.13
CA ASP A 66 12.08 5.15 4.52
C ASP A 66 13.27 4.20 4.77
N GLY A 67 13.77 3.40 3.82
CA GLY A 67 13.46 3.30 2.39
C GLY A 67 14.63 3.73 1.51
N ARG A 68 15.17 4.94 1.74
CA ARG A 68 16.60 5.23 1.59
C ARG A 68 17.44 4.46 2.64
N GLN A 69 16.79 3.97 3.70
CA GLN A 69 17.36 3.06 4.70
C GLN A 69 16.57 1.73 4.74
N PRO A 70 17.11 0.60 4.28
CA PRO A 70 16.44 -0.71 4.38
C PRO A 70 16.14 -1.19 5.81
N SER A 71 16.63 -0.48 6.83
CA SER A 71 16.58 -0.83 8.25
C SER A 71 15.45 -0.17 9.06
N HIS A 72 14.69 0.79 8.51
CA HIS A 72 13.67 1.47 9.30
C HIS A 72 12.38 0.66 9.43
N SER A 73 11.93 0.46 10.67
CA SER A 73 10.66 -0.21 11.00
C SER A 73 9.47 0.71 10.71
N GLY A 74 9.09 0.81 9.44
CA GLY A 74 7.79 1.38 9.07
C GLY A 74 6.64 0.51 9.59
N PHE A 75 5.52 1.16 9.87
CA PHE A 75 4.30 0.52 10.36
C PHE A 75 3.74 -0.50 9.35
N LYS A 76 3.11 -1.54 9.90
CA LYS A 76 2.43 -2.58 9.14
C LYS A 76 0.95 -2.57 9.52
N TRP A 77 0.09 -2.53 8.51
CA TRP A 77 -1.34 -2.81 8.66
C TRP A 77 -1.59 -4.21 8.10
N SER A 78 -2.11 -5.11 8.93
CA SER A 78 -2.55 -6.43 8.48
C SER A 78 -4.05 -6.43 8.23
N VAL A 79 -4.45 -7.14 7.17
CA VAL A 79 -5.84 -7.35 6.78
C VAL A 79 -6.10 -8.84 6.61
N MET A 80 -7.35 -9.25 6.76
CA MET A 80 -7.77 -10.65 6.79
C MET A 80 -7.99 -11.28 5.39
N SER A 81 -7.81 -10.49 4.33
CA SER A 81 -8.09 -10.81 2.92
C SER A 81 -7.10 -10.02 2.07
N ASP A 82 -6.84 -10.44 0.83
CA ASP A 82 -5.81 -9.86 -0.02
C ASP A 82 -6.23 -8.47 -0.58
N VAL A 83 -5.24 -7.63 -0.91
CA VAL A 83 -5.39 -6.17 -1.10
C VAL A 83 -5.42 -5.80 -2.58
N GLU A 84 -6.61 -5.85 -3.16
CA GLU A 84 -6.86 -5.54 -4.57
C GLU A 84 -6.48 -4.11 -4.97
N SER A 85 -6.63 -3.13 -4.06
CA SER A 85 -6.29 -1.73 -4.34
C SER A 85 -5.98 -0.92 -3.09
N LEU A 86 -5.20 0.14 -3.26
CA LEU A 86 -4.85 1.10 -2.22
C LEU A 86 -4.85 2.53 -2.78
N ALA A 87 -5.51 3.45 -2.09
CA ALA A 87 -5.54 4.87 -2.44
C ALA A 87 -5.36 5.76 -1.21
N TRP A 88 -4.52 6.79 -1.33
CA TRP A 88 -4.44 7.87 -0.34
C TRP A 88 -5.60 8.84 -0.50
N ASP A 89 -6.08 9.39 0.62
CA ASP A 89 -7.09 10.45 0.62
C ASP A 89 -6.53 11.71 -0.07
N PRO A 90 -7.14 12.20 -1.17
CA PRO A 90 -6.67 13.39 -1.89
C PRO A 90 -6.94 14.70 -1.15
N HIS A 91 -7.51 14.63 0.07
CA HIS A 91 -7.81 15.76 0.95
C HIS A 91 -7.16 15.64 2.34
N CYS A 92 -6.53 14.51 2.67
CA CYS A 92 -5.92 14.25 3.98
C CYS A 92 -4.59 13.48 3.86
N GLU A 93 -3.49 14.09 4.30
CA GLU A 93 -2.14 13.48 4.22
C GLU A 93 -1.98 12.22 5.08
N HIS A 94 -2.84 12.04 6.08
CA HIS A 94 -2.71 10.97 7.07
C HIS A 94 -3.52 9.71 6.72
N SER A 95 -4.48 9.82 5.80
CA SER A 95 -5.52 8.81 5.60
C SER A 95 -5.33 8.07 4.29
N PHE A 96 -5.50 6.75 4.32
CA PHE A 96 -5.58 5.92 3.12
C PHE A 96 -6.69 4.87 3.25
N VAL A 97 -7.16 4.37 2.12
CA VAL A 97 -8.13 3.29 2.02
C VAL A 97 -7.54 2.13 1.24
N VAL A 98 -7.95 0.92 1.60
CA VAL A 98 -7.68 -0.31 0.84
C VAL A 98 -8.98 -1.01 0.50
N SER A 99 -9.10 -1.54 -0.71
CA SER A 99 -10.15 -2.50 -1.07
C SER A 99 -9.61 -3.91 -0.94
N LEU A 100 -10.44 -4.82 -0.42
CA LEU A 100 -10.09 -6.22 -0.23
C LEU A 100 -10.96 -7.14 -1.07
N GLU A 101 -10.43 -8.33 -1.37
CA GLU A 101 -11.15 -9.41 -2.06
C GLU A 101 -12.45 -9.82 -1.33
N ASP A 102 -12.51 -9.68 0.01
CA ASP A 102 -13.70 -9.95 0.84
C ASP A 102 -14.92 -9.02 0.59
N GLY A 103 -14.79 -8.06 -0.34
CA GLY A 103 -15.84 -7.09 -0.70
C GLY A 103 -15.92 -5.89 0.24
N THR A 104 -14.95 -5.73 1.16
CA THR A 104 -14.85 -4.57 2.06
C THR A 104 -13.80 -3.56 1.61
N VAL A 105 -14.05 -2.30 1.98
CA VAL A 105 -13.06 -1.21 1.92
C VAL A 105 -12.74 -0.79 3.35
N LYS A 106 -11.46 -0.75 3.70
CA LYS A 106 -10.97 -0.41 5.05
C LYS A 106 -10.14 0.87 5.00
N GLY A 107 -10.48 1.82 5.86
CA GLY A 107 -9.78 3.09 6.01
C GLY A 107 -8.82 3.06 7.21
N PHE A 108 -7.66 3.68 7.05
CA PHE A 108 -6.60 3.76 8.05
C PHE A 108 -6.07 5.19 8.16
N ASP A 109 -5.79 5.62 9.39
CA ASP A 109 -5.09 6.87 9.70
C ASP A 109 -3.69 6.53 10.23
N ILE A 110 -2.63 7.03 9.57
CA ILE A 110 -1.25 6.74 9.96
C ILE A 110 -0.87 7.35 11.31
N ARG A 111 -1.58 8.36 11.81
CA ARG A 111 -1.33 8.95 13.14
C ARG A 111 -1.80 8.04 14.27
N ALA A 112 -2.67 7.08 13.99
CA ALA A 112 -3.00 6.02 14.95
C ALA A 112 -1.83 5.04 15.15
N ALA A 113 -0.88 5.00 14.23
CA ALA A 113 0.31 4.17 14.32
C ALA A 113 1.30 4.71 15.35
N HIS A 114 1.40 4.04 16.49
CA HIS A 114 2.34 4.42 17.55
C HIS A 114 3.64 3.62 17.41
N SER A 115 4.78 4.31 17.43
CA SER A 115 6.11 3.71 17.40
C SER A 115 6.35 2.85 18.65
N GLY A 116 6.20 1.53 18.51
CA GLY A 116 6.34 0.56 19.60
C GLY A 116 5.25 -0.51 19.64
N SER A 117 4.17 -0.40 18.86
CA SER A 117 3.16 -1.44 18.76
C SER A 117 3.40 -2.36 17.56
N ASP A 118 3.92 -3.57 17.82
CA ASP A 118 3.90 -4.71 16.89
C ASP A 118 2.47 -5.24 16.63
N SER A 119 1.46 -4.67 17.31
CA SER A 119 0.06 -4.99 17.09
C SER A 119 -0.42 -4.47 15.75
N ASP A 120 -1.00 -5.37 14.95
CA ASP A 120 -1.72 -5.05 13.72
C ASP A 120 -2.69 -3.89 13.92
N LEU A 121 -2.38 -2.76 13.29
CA LEU A 121 -3.14 -1.53 13.45
C LEU A 121 -4.55 -1.69 12.87
N LYS A 122 -5.55 -1.58 13.75
CA LYS A 122 -6.96 -1.76 13.40
C LYS A 122 -7.42 -0.65 12.44
N PRO A 123 -8.28 -0.95 11.43
CA PRO A 123 -8.88 0.08 10.59
C PRO A 123 -9.71 1.08 11.40
N SER A 124 -9.61 2.35 11.00
CA SER A 124 -10.42 3.46 11.52
C SER A 124 -11.89 3.30 11.13
N PHE A 125 -12.17 2.76 9.95
CA PHE A 125 -13.50 2.37 9.50
C PHE A 125 -13.46 1.19 8.52
N THR A 126 -14.59 0.48 8.40
CA THR A 126 -14.83 -0.54 7.38
C THR A 126 -16.15 -0.23 6.67
N ILE A 127 -16.16 -0.27 5.35
CA ILE A 127 -17.32 -0.14 4.48
C ILE A 127 -17.52 -1.49 3.78
N GLN A 128 -18.75 -2.03 3.80
CA GLN A 128 -19.11 -3.14 2.95
C GLN A 128 -19.46 -2.57 1.57
N ALA A 129 -18.66 -2.84 0.54
CA ALA A 129 -18.87 -2.33 -0.82
C ALA A 129 -19.73 -3.28 -1.66
N HIS A 130 -19.61 -4.59 -1.42
CA HIS A 130 -20.46 -5.62 -2.00
C HIS A 130 -21.20 -6.36 -0.90
N ASP A 131 -22.52 -6.50 -1.03
CA ASP A 131 -23.23 -7.52 -0.29
C ASP A 131 -22.64 -8.88 -0.68
N GLN A 132 -22.14 -9.65 0.29
CA GLN A 132 -21.90 -11.06 0.07
C GLN A 132 -23.27 -11.68 -0.24
N ASP A 133 -23.41 -12.26 -1.42
CA ASP A 133 -24.57 -13.07 -1.78
C ASP A 133 -24.68 -14.17 -0.73
N LYS A 134 -25.58 -13.97 0.24
CA LYS A 134 -26.03 -15.03 1.14
C LYS A 134 -26.83 -15.98 0.28
N GLY A 135 -26.10 -16.91 -0.34
CA GLY A 135 -26.66 -17.93 -1.22
C GLY A 135 -27.95 -18.44 -0.63
N VAL A 136 -29.04 -18.21 -1.35
CA VAL A 136 -30.39 -18.43 -0.84
C VAL A 136 -30.53 -19.92 -0.53
N SER A 137 -30.41 -20.27 0.74
CA SER A 137 -30.78 -21.58 1.25
C SER A 137 -32.28 -21.72 1.06
N SER A 138 -32.68 -22.30 -0.08
CA SER A 138 -34.08 -22.67 -0.28
C SER A 138 -34.49 -23.60 0.85
N ILE A 139 -35.58 -23.20 1.51
CA ILE A 139 -36.40 -24.04 2.39
C ILE A 139 -36.89 -25.31 1.67
#